data_AF-A0A7L0KB08-F1
#
_entry.id   AF-A0A7L0KB08-F1
#
_cell.length_a   1.000
_cell.length_b   1.000
_cell.length_c   1.000
_cell.angle_alpha   90.00
_cell.angle_beta   90.00
_cell.angle_gamma   90.00
#
_symmetry.space_group_name_H-M   'P 1'
#
loop_
_entity.id
_entity.type
_entity.pdbx_description
1 polymer ?
#
loop_
_entity_poly.entity_id
_entity_poly.type
_entity_poly.pdbx_seq_one_letter_code
_entity_poly.pdbx_strand_id
1 'polypeptide(L)'
;SSQYVQCVAGCLQLMLRVNEYRFAWVEADGVNCIMGVLSNKCGFQLQYQMIFCVWLLAFSPQMCEYLRRYNIVPVLSDILQESVKEKVTRIILAAFRNLLEKSTERETRQEYALAMIQCKVLKQLENLDQQKYDDEDISEDIKFLLDKLGESVQDLSSFDEYSSELKSGRLEWSPVHKSEKFWRENAVRLNEKNYELLKILTKLLEVSDDPQVLAVAAHDVGEYVRHYPRGKRVIEQLGGKQLVMNHMHHEDQQVRYNALLAVQKLMVHNW
;
A
#
# COMPACT_ATOMS: atom_id res chain seq x y z
N SER A 1 -27.03 -22.76 -13.13
CA SER A 1 -26.46 -21.40 -13.13
C SER A 1 -24.93 -21.43 -12.95
N SER A 2 -24.40 -21.92 -11.82
CA SER A 2 -22.94 -21.93 -11.53
C SER A 2 -22.04 -22.61 -12.58
N GLN A 3 -22.50 -23.69 -13.23
CA GLN A 3 -21.69 -24.43 -14.21
C GLN A 3 -21.39 -23.64 -15.50
N TYR A 4 -22.34 -22.81 -15.96
CA TYR A 4 -22.12 -21.96 -17.13
C TYR A 4 -21.12 -20.84 -16.84
N VAL A 5 -21.13 -20.29 -15.62
CA VAL A 5 -20.19 -19.24 -15.21
C VAL A 5 -18.75 -19.75 -15.24
N GLN A 6 -18.49 -20.97 -14.75
CA GLN A 6 -17.16 -21.57 -14.80
C GLN A 6 -16.71 -21.89 -16.24
N CYS A 7 -17.64 -22.31 -17.09
CA CYS A 7 -17.35 -22.56 -18.51
C CYS A 7 -16.96 -21.27 -19.25
N VAL A 8 -17.76 -20.21 -19.09
CA VAL A 8 -17.49 -18.89 -19.69
C VAL A 8 -16.19 -18.29 -19.16
N ALA A 9 -15.90 -18.44 -17.85
CA ALA A 9 -14.63 -18.05 -17.28
C ALA A 9 -13.44 -18.79 -17.94
N GLY A 10 -13.61 -20.09 -18.23
CA GLY A 10 -12.61 -20.86 -18.99
C GLY A 10 -12.40 -20.34 -20.41
N CYS A 11 -13.47 -19.98 -21.11
CA CYS A 11 -13.38 -19.35 -22.43
C CYS A 11 -12.65 -18.00 -22.38
N LEU A 12 -12.93 -17.19 -21.36
CA LEU A 12 -12.24 -15.91 -21.15
C LEU A 12 -10.73 -16.11 -20.94
N GLN A 13 -10.32 -17.11 -20.17
CA GLN A 13 -8.90 -17.44 -20.00
C GLN A 13 -8.21 -17.75 -21.33
N LEU A 14 -8.90 -18.42 -22.26
CA LEU A 14 -8.34 -18.71 -23.60
C LEU A 14 -8.19 -17.43 -24.43
N MET A 15 -9.20 -16.54 -24.40
CA MET A 15 -9.14 -15.26 -25.11
C MET A 15 -7.99 -14.40 -24.60
N LEU A 16 -7.85 -14.28 -23.28
CA LEU A 16 -6.81 -13.46 -22.66
C LEU A 16 -5.39 -14.04 -22.82
N ARG A 17 -5.20 -15.23 -23.38
CA ARG A 17 -3.84 -15.69 -23.75
C ARG A 17 -3.26 -14.87 -24.90
N VAL A 18 -4.10 -14.35 -25.80
CA VAL A 18 -3.67 -13.53 -26.94
C VAL A 18 -3.47 -12.09 -26.48
N ASN A 19 -2.24 -11.57 -26.63
CA ASN A 19 -1.87 -10.23 -26.14
C ASN A 19 -2.79 -9.12 -26.65
N GLU A 20 -3.12 -9.12 -27.94
CA GLU A 20 -3.99 -8.12 -28.59
C GLU A 20 -5.38 -8.06 -27.94
N TYR A 21 -5.94 -9.22 -27.58
CA TYR A 21 -7.28 -9.29 -26.99
C TYR A 21 -7.31 -8.75 -25.56
N ARG A 22 -6.16 -8.76 -24.86
CA ARG A 22 -6.08 -8.22 -23.50
C ARG A 22 -6.38 -6.72 -23.50
N PHE A 23 -5.79 -5.95 -24.41
CA PHE A 23 -5.98 -4.50 -24.46
C PHE A 23 -7.42 -4.13 -24.76
N ALA A 24 -8.01 -4.71 -25.80
CA ALA A 24 -9.41 -4.48 -26.15
C ALA A 24 -10.38 -4.88 -25.02
N TRP A 25 -10.09 -5.98 -24.31
CA TRP A 25 -10.88 -6.41 -23.15
C TRP A 25 -10.82 -5.43 -21.98
N VAL A 26 -9.61 -4.91 -21.69
CA VAL A 26 -9.40 -3.96 -20.61
C VAL A 26 -10.04 -2.60 -20.94
N GLU A 27 -9.94 -2.13 -22.18
CA GLU A 27 -10.61 -0.91 -22.65
C GLU A 27 -12.14 -1.00 -22.53
N ALA A 28 -12.70 -2.19 -22.68
CA ALA A 28 -14.12 -2.48 -22.47
C ALA A 28 -14.50 -2.64 -20.98
N ASP A 29 -13.68 -2.16 -20.06
CA ASP A 29 -13.84 -2.24 -18.60
C ASP A 29 -13.95 -3.67 -18.05
N GLY A 30 -13.32 -4.63 -18.74
CA GLY A 30 -13.37 -6.03 -18.38
C GLY A 30 -12.76 -6.37 -17.01
N VAL A 31 -11.91 -5.50 -16.46
CA VAL A 31 -11.28 -5.68 -15.14
C VAL A 31 -12.30 -5.54 -14.00
N ASN A 32 -13.21 -4.56 -14.08
CA ASN A 32 -14.28 -4.39 -13.09
C ASN A 32 -15.17 -5.64 -12.98
N CYS A 33 -15.45 -6.30 -14.11
CA CYS A 33 -16.19 -7.56 -14.13
C CYS A 33 -15.48 -8.67 -13.34
N ILE A 34 -14.16 -8.79 -13.50
CA ILE A 34 -13.34 -9.76 -12.74
C ILE A 34 -13.42 -9.43 -11.24
N MET A 35 -13.22 -8.16 -10.88
CA MET A 35 -13.23 -7.73 -9.47
C MET A 35 -14.60 -7.94 -8.81
N GLY A 36 -15.69 -7.67 -9.53
CA GLY A 36 -17.05 -7.92 -9.05
C GLY A 36 -17.37 -9.40 -8.83
N VAL A 37 -16.76 -10.31 -9.61
CA VAL A 37 -16.89 -11.76 -9.37
C VAL A 37 -16.08 -12.19 -8.14
N LEU A 38 -14.87 -11.65 -7.98
CA LEU A 38 -14.01 -11.96 -6.84
C LEU A 38 -14.59 -11.44 -5.50
N SER A 39 -15.23 -10.27 -5.50
CA SER A 39 -15.85 -9.70 -4.30
C SER A 39 -17.06 -10.51 -3.79
N ASN A 40 -17.71 -11.29 -4.65
CA ASN A 40 -18.93 -12.05 -4.33
C ASN A 40 -18.67 -13.42 -3.65
N LYS A 41 -17.51 -13.61 -3.00
CA LYS A 41 -17.11 -14.86 -2.31
C LYS A 41 -17.45 -16.12 -3.12
N CYS A 42 -17.02 -16.13 -4.38
CA CYS A 42 -17.26 -17.26 -5.27
C CYS A 42 -16.41 -18.50 -4.90
N GLY A 43 -16.82 -19.68 -5.37
CA GLY A 43 -16.09 -20.92 -5.08
C GLY A 43 -14.66 -20.92 -5.66
N PHE A 44 -13.77 -21.72 -5.05
CA PHE A 44 -12.33 -21.74 -5.38
C PHE A 44 -12.00 -21.91 -6.86
N GLN A 45 -12.85 -22.62 -7.62
CA GLN A 45 -12.66 -22.79 -9.06
C GLN A 45 -12.81 -21.46 -9.80
N LEU A 46 -13.82 -20.67 -9.47
CA LEU A 46 -14.05 -19.38 -10.11
C LEU A 46 -13.02 -18.34 -9.66
N GLN A 47 -12.63 -18.35 -8.38
CA GLN A 47 -11.50 -17.56 -7.87
C GLN A 47 -10.23 -17.85 -8.68
N TYR A 48 -9.86 -19.12 -8.82
CA TYR A 48 -8.71 -19.51 -9.64
C TYR A 48 -8.82 -18.97 -11.07
N GLN A 49 -9.97 -19.13 -11.73
CA GLN A 49 -10.13 -18.69 -13.12
C GLN A 49 -10.05 -17.18 -13.28
N MET A 50 -10.66 -16.43 -12.37
CA MET A 50 -10.63 -14.96 -12.38
C MET A 50 -9.23 -14.42 -12.07
N ILE A 51 -8.54 -14.98 -11.08
CA ILE A 51 -7.17 -14.58 -10.72
C ILE A 51 -6.20 -14.97 -11.85
N PHE A 52 -6.43 -16.09 -12.53
CA PHE A 52 -5.65 -16.45 -13.72
C PHE A 52 -5.81 -15.41 -14.84
N CYS A 53 -7.00 -14.84 -15.03
CA CYS A 53 -7.18 -13.73 -15.96
C CYS A 53 -6.35 -12.52 -15.53
N VAL A 54 -6.35 -12.14 -14.25
CA VAL A 54 -5.49 -11.06 -13.72
C VAL A 54 -4.01 -11.35 -13.97
N TRP A 55 -3.56 -12.58 -13.70
CA TRP A 55 -2.19 -13.01 -13.96
C TRP A 55 -1.79 -12.88 -15.43
N LEU A 56 -2.68 -13.25 -16.37
CA LEU A 56 -2.46 -13.05 -17.81
C LEU A 56 -2.33 -11.57 -18.20
N LEU A 57 -3.13 -10.69 -17.59
CA LEU A 57 -3.04 -9.25 -17.82
C LEU A 57 -1.71 -8.68 -17.31
N ALA A 58 -1.24 -9.15 -16.16
CA ALA A 58 -0.01 -8.69 -15.51
C ALA A 58 1.30 -9.04 -16.26
N PHE A 59 1.24 -9.74 -17.40
CA PHE A 59 2.41 -9.94 -18.26
C PHE A 59 2.83 -8.69 -19.05
N SER A 60 1.93 -7.71 -19.22
CA SER A 60 2.20 -6.49 -19.96
C SER A 60 2.46 -5.32 -19.00
N PRO A 61 3.61 -4.61 -19.10
CA PRO A 61 3.92 -3.47 -18.23
C PRO A 61 2.84 -2.37 -18.26
N GLN A 62 2.35 -2.04 -19.46
CA GLN A 62 1.28 -1.05 -19.65
C GLN A 62 -0.03 -1.48 -18.96
N MET A 63 -0.28 -2.78 -18.90
CA MET A 63 -1.46 -3.30 -18.20
C MET A 63 -1.28 -3.24 -16.70
N CYS A 64 -0.08 -3.49 -16.17
CA CYS A 64 0.20 -3.29 -14.76
C CYS A 64 -0.11 -1.84 -14.32
N GLU A 65 0.30 -0.84 -15.10
CA GLU A 65 -0.06 0.56 -14.80
C GLU A 65 -1.58 0.78 -14.74
N TYR A 66 -2.33 0.19 -15.67
CA TYR A 66 -3.78 0.28 -15.68
C TYR A 66 -4.44 -0.46 -14.49
N LEU A 67 -3.95 -1.67 -14.19
CA LEU A 67 -4.48 -2.56 -13.16
C LEU A 67 -4.36 -1.96 -11.75
N ARG A 68 -3.43 -1.03 -11.49
CA ARG A 68 -3.29 -0.34 -10.19
C ARG A 68 -4.58 0.31 -9.70
N ARG A 69 -5.47 0.71 -10.60
CA ARG A 69 -6.72 1.42 -10.28
C ARG A 69 -7.81 0.54 -9.65
N TYR A 70 -7.64 -0.78 -9.63
CA TYR A 70 -8.73 -1.74 -9.39
C TYR A 70 -8.68 -2.47 -8.04
N ASN A 71 -7.91 -1.99 -7.05
CA ASN A 71 -7.80 -2.62 -5.72
C ASN A 71 -7.52 -4.14 -5.76
N ILE A 72 -6.72 -4.57 -6.74
CA ILE A 72 -6.44 -5.99 -7.00
C ILE A 72 -5.70 -6.62 -5.82
N VAL A 73 -4.67 -5.95 -5.30
CA VAL A 73 -3.84 -6.49 -4.22
C VAL A 73 -4.63 -6.79 -2.95
N PRO A 74 -5.47 -5.88 -2.40
CA PRO A 74 -6.34 -6.17 -1.27
C PRO A 74 -7.21 -7.42 -1.48
N VAL A 75 -7.92 -7.50 -2.62
CA VAL A 75 -8.84 -8.62 -2.89
C VAL A 75 -8.09 -9.95 -3.00
N LEU A 76 -6.93 -9.97 -3.65
CA LEU A 76 -6.11 -11.18 -3.76
C LEU A 76 -5.52 -11.58 -2.41
N SER A 77 -5.14 -10.62 -1.56
CA SER A 77 -4.60 -10.88 -0.22
C SER A 77 -5.66 -11.48 0.71
N ASP A 78 -6.91 -11.01 0.64
CA ASP A 78 -8.02 -11.59 1.40
C ASP A 78 -8.28 -13.05 0.98
N ILE A 79 -8.29 -13.31 -0.34
CA ILE A 79 -8.47 -14.68 -0.86
C ILE A 79 -7.29 -15.58 -0.47
N LEU A 80 -6.05 -15.07 -0.50
CA LEU A 80 -4.86 -15.82 -0.08
C LEU A 80 -4.95 -16.23 1.39
N GLN A 81 -5.48 -15.36 2.25
CA GLN A 81 -5.66 -15.64 3.66
C GLN A 81 -6.72 -16.73 3.93
N GLU A 82 -7.80 -16.76 3.15
CA GLU A 82 -8.90 -17.74 3.32
C GLU A 82 -8.67 -19.06 2.57
N SER A 83 -7.82 -19.07 1.53
CA SER A 83 -7.67 -20.22 0.64
C SER A 83 -6.91 -21.38 1.27
N VAL A 84 -7.52 -22.56 1.21
CA VAL A 84 -6.89 -23.86 1.53
C VAL A 84 -6.51 -24.64 0.25
N LYS A 85 -6.67 -24.05 -0.93
CA LYS A 85 -6.45 -24.71 -2.22
C LYS A 85 -5.14 -24.25 -2.82
N GLU A 86 -4.16 -25.15 -2.89
CA GLU A 86 -2.82 -24.87 -3.44
C GLU A 86 -2.87 -24.21 -4.81
N LYS A 87 -3.76 -24.67 -5.72
CA LYS A 87 -3.87 -24.05 -7.04
C LYS A 87 -4.28 -22.57 -7.01
N VAL A 88 -5.08 -22.15 -6.03
CA VAL A 88 -5.48 -20.76 -5.83
C VAL A 88 -4.31 -19.97 -5.23
N THR A 89 -3.64 -20.54 -4.24
CA THR A 89 -2.41 -19.98 -3.67
C THR A 89 -1.36 -19.74 -4.76
N ARG A 90 -1.05 -20.76 -5.57
CA ARG A 90 -0.09 -20.70 -6.68
C ARG A 90 -0.39 -19.56 -7.65
N ILE A 91 -1.65 -19.41 -8.10
CA ILE A 91 -1.99 -18.36 -9.08
C ILE A 91 -1.98 -16.95 -8.46
N ILE A 92 -2.27 -16.81 -7.15
CA ILE A 92 -2.15 -15.52 -6.46
C ILE A 92 -0.68 -15.12 -6.34
N LEU A 93 0.19 -16.04 -5.92
CA LEU A 93 1.64 -15.79 -5.81
C LEU A 93 2.24 -15.40 -7.17
N ALA A 94 1.90 -16.14 -8.22
CA ALA A 94 2.32 -15.82 -9.59
C ALA A 94 1.79 -14.45 -10.06
N ALA A 95 0.55 -14.08 -9.69
CA ALA A 95 -0.01 -12.76 -9.99
C ALA A 95 0.75 -11.65 -9.26
N PHE A 96 1.02 -11.80 -7.96
CA PHE A 96 1.82 -10.84 -7.20
C PHE A 96 3.24 -10.69 -7.75
N ARG A 97 3.89 -11.81 -8.11
CA ARG A 97 5.20 -11.79 -8.76
C ARG A 97 5.15 -10.99 -10.05
N ASN A 98 4.20 -11.26 -10.94
CA ASN A 98 4.08 -10.53 -12.20
C ASN A 98 3.84 -9.03 -12.00
N LEU A 99 2.97 -8.65 -11.06
CA LEU A 99 2.71 -7.23 -10.76
C LEU A 99 3.98 -6.50 -10.31
N LEU A 100 4.87 -7.14 -9.56
CA LEU A 100 6.15 -6.54 -9.15
C LEU A 100 7.23 -6.62 -10.24
N GLU A 101 7.39 -7.78 -10.87
CA GLU A 101 8.48 -8.08 -11.81
C GLU A 101 8.27 -7.41 -13.18
N LYS A 102 7.02 -7.33 -13.67
CA LYS A 102 6.71 -6.80 -15.00
C LYS A 102 6.42 -5.30 -15.01
N SER A 103 6.21 -4.67 -13.86
CA SER A 103 6.06 -3.23 -13.76
C SER A 103 7.40 -2.53 -14.06
N THR A 104 7.45 -1.76 -15.15
CA THR A 104 8.65 -1.02 -15.58
C THR A 104 8.86 0.27 -14.83
N GLU A 105 7.76 0.97 -14.50
CA GLU A 105 7.81 2.19 -13.71
C GLU A 105 8.08 1.91 -12.24
N ARG A 106 9.01 2.66 -11.64
CA ARG A 106 9.35 2.57 -10.22
C ARG A 106 8.12 2.86 -9.35
N GLU A 107 7.37 3.92 -9.67
CA GLU A 107 6.18 4.34 -8.92
C GLU A 107 5.14 3.22 -8.90
N THR A 108 4.79 2.66 -10.06
CA THR A 108 3.87 1.52 -10.18
C THR A 108 4.30 0.32 -9.34
N ARG A 109 5.58 -0.05 -9.38
CA ARG A 109 6.11 -1.17 -8.57
C ARG A 109 6.03 -0.87 -7.07
N GLN A 110 6.38 0.35 -6.68
CA GLN A 110 6.37 0.80 -5.29
C GLN A 110 4.96 0.82 -4.71
N GLU A 111 3.96 1.26 -5.48
CA GLU A 111 2.54 1.21 -5.09
C GLU A 111 2.07 -0.23 -4.85
N TYR A 112 2.44 -1.18 -5.73
CA TYR A 112 2.11 -2.59 -5.52
C TYR A 112 2.78 -3.18 -4.28
N ALA A 113 4.07 -2.90 -4.08
CA ALA A 113 4.80 -3.36 -2.90
C ALA A 113 4.19 -2.77 -1.62
N LEU A 114 3.89 -1.48 -1.60
CA LEU A 114 3.24 -0.80 -0.48
C LEU A 114 1.86 -1.41 -0.18
N ALA A 115 1.04 -1.64 -1.20
CA ALA A 115 -0.26 -2.28 -1.05
C ALA A 115 -0.13 -3.70 -0.44
N MET A 116 0.83 -4.50 -0.92
CA MET A 116 1.07 -5.85 -0.38
C MET A 116 1.53 -5.81 1.08
N ILE A 117 2.40 -4.86 1.45
CA ILE A 117 2.86 -4.66 2.83
C ILE A 117 1.68 -4.26 3.74
N GLN A 118 0.86 -3.31 3.31
CA GLN A 118 -0.31 -2.83 4.06
C GLN A 118 -1.36 -3.94 4.25
N CYS A 119 -1.56 -4.79 3.24
CA CYS A 119 -2.43 -5.97 3.30
C CYS A 119 -1.82 -7.15 4.08
N LYS A 120 -0.64 -6.97 4.70
CA LYS A 120 0.05 -7.99 5.51
C LYS A 120 0.45 -9.23 4.72
N VAL A 121 0.65 -9.10 3.41
CA VAL A 121 1.09 -10.20 2.53
C VAL A 121 2.44 -10.76 3.00
N LEU A 122 3.37 -9.92 3.47
CA LEU A 122 4.67 -10.38 3.98
C LEU A 122 4.51 -11.42 5.11
N LYS A 123 3.65 -11.14 6.10
CA LYS A 123 3.36 -12.08 7.18
C LYS A 123 2.67 -13.36 6.67
N GLN A 124 1.83 -13.25 5.65
CA GLN A 124 1.21 -14.42 5.03
C GLN A 124 2.27 -15.30 4.35
N LEU A 125 3.20 -14.69 3.61
CA LEU A 125 4.32 -15.38 2.95
C LEU A 125 5.24 -16.09 3.95
N GLU A 126 5.59 -15.45 5.07
CA GLU A 126 6.37 -16.08 6.14
C GLU A 126 5.69 -17.33 6.72
N ASN A 127 4.36 -17.33 6.82
CA ASN A 127 3.60 -18.51 7.26
C ASN A 127 3.52 -19.59 6.19
N LEU A 128 3.46 -19.20 4.90
CA LEU A 128 3.46 -20.14 3.78
C LEU A 128 4.84 -20.80 3.61
N ASP A 129 5.94 -20.05 3.80
CA ASP A 129 7.32 -20.56 3.70
C ASP A 129 7.64 -21.65 4.75
N GLN A 130 6.93 -21.64 5.89
CA GLN A 130 7.04 -22.69 6.91
C GLN A 130 6.36 -24.00 6.51
N GLN A 131 5.51 -23.99 5.48
CA GLN A 131 4.82 -25.16 4.96
C GLN A 131 5.69 -25.88 3.92
N LYS A 132 5.46 -27.19 3.74
CA LYS A 132 6.10 -27.96 2.67
C LYS A 132 5.15 -28.06 1.49
N TYR A 133 5.59 -27.56 0.34
CA TYR A 133 4.91 -27.73 -0.95
C TYR A 133 5.73 -28.65 -1.85
N ASP A 134 5.05 -29.53 -2.57
CA ASP A 134 5.66 -30.34 -3.63
C ASP A 134 5.83 -29.54 -4.94
N ASP A 135 5.07 -28.46 -5.10
CA ASP A 135 5.13 -27.55 -6.24
C ASP A 135 6.29 -26.55 -6.08
N GLU A 136 7.31 -26.69 -6.93
CA GLU A 136 8.50 -25.84 -6.92
C GLU A 136 8.16 -24.38 -7.25
N ASP A 137 7.17 -24.12 -8.12
CA ASP A 137 6.75 -22.75 -8.50
C ASP A 137 6.28 -21.97 -7.27
N ILE A 138 5.55 -22.62 -6.36
CA ILE A 138 5.06 -21.99 -5.12
C ILE A 138 6.24 -21.57 -4.25
N SER A 139 7.20 -22.47 -4.07
CA SER A 139 8.37 -22.22 -3.23
C SER A 139 9.26 -21.12 -3.79
N GLU A 140 9.42 -21.06 -5.12
CA GLU A 140 10.17 -20.01 -5.81
C GLU A 140 9.48 -18.65 -5.72
N ASP A 141 8.16 -18.60 -5.96
CA ASP A 141 7.40 -17.36 -5.88
C ASP A 141 7.36 -16.80 -4.45
N ILE A 142 7.23 -17.65 -3.42
CA ILE A 142 7.31 -17.22 -2.02
C ILE A 142 8.66 -16.56 -1.74
N LYS A 143 9.77 -17.21 -2.14
CA LYS A 143 11.12 -16.65 -1.94
C LYS A 143 11.32 -15.34 -2.68
N PHE A 144 10.88 -15.27 -3.94
CA PHE A 144 10.94 -14.05 -4.74
C PHE A 144 10.18 -12.90 -4.07
N LEU A 145 8.96 -13.16 -3.61
CA LEU A 145 8.11 -12.14 -2.98
C LEU A 145 8.66 -11.71 -1.62
N LEU A 146 9.17 -12.64 -0.80
CA LEU A 146 9.81 -12.31 0.48
C LEU A 146 11.03 -11.41 0.29
N ASP A 147 11.89 -11.73 -0.68
CA ASP A 147 13.06 -10.92 -1.03
C ASP A 147 12.65 -9.50 -1.47
N LYS A 148 11.77 -9.40 -2.48
CA LYS A 148 11.38 -8.11 -3.07
C LYS A 148 10.57 -7.23 -2.12
N LEU A 149 9.66 -7.81 -1.33
CA LEU A 149 8.94 -7.06 -0.32
C LEU A 149 9.83 -6.71 0.87
N GLY A 150 10.81 -7.56 1.22
CA GLY A 150 11.82 -7.26 2.23
C GLY A 150 12.68 -6.05 1.87
N GLU A 151 13.20 -6.00 0.65
CA GLU A 151 13.88 -4.82 0.08
C GLU A 151 12.97 -3.59 0.14
N SER A 152 11.72 -3.73 -0.33
CA SER A 152 10.75 -2.63 -0.34
C SER A 152 10.44 -2.09 1.06
N VAL A 153 10.38 -2.94 2.09
CA VAL A 153 10.19 -2.50 3.48
C VAL A 153 11.36 -1.64 3.95
N GLN A 154 12.60 -1.99 3.59
CA GLN A 154 13.78 -1.19 3.94
C GLN A 154 13.73 0.18 3.27
N ASP A 155 13.44 0.21 1.97
CA ASP A 155 13.35 1.45 1.20
C ASP A 155 12.21 2.35 1.71
N LEU A 156 11.01 1.78 1.87
CA LEU A 156 9.78 2.44 2.34
C LEU A 156 9.78 2.78 3.84
N SER A 157 10.86 2.45 4.56
CA SER A 157 11.09 2.86 5.95
C SER A 157 12.34 3.72 6.11
N SER A 158 12.95 4.15 5.00
CA SER A 158 14.14 5.00 5.01
C SER A 158 13.79 6.48 5.26
N PHE A 159 14.73 7.21 5.86
CA PHE A 159 14.57 8.66 6.04
C PHE A 159 14.60 9.44 4.72
N ASP A 160 15.31 8.91 3.72
CA ASP A 160 15.39 9.55 2.41
C ASP A 160 14.06 9.47 1.68
N GLU A 161 13.30 8.37 1.85
CA GLU A 161 11.93 8.25 1.38
C GLU A 161 11.03 9.29 2.07
N TYR A 162 11.05 9.34 3.41
CA TYR A 162 10.30 10.34 4.19
C TYR A 162 10.60 11.79 3.76
N SER A 163 11.88 12.12 3.57
CA SER A 163 12.35 13.42 3.10
C SER A 163 11.84 13.74 1.69
N SER A 164 11.78 12.73 0.82
CA SER A 164 11.28 12.85 -0.55
C SER A 164 9.76 13.05 -0.58
N GLU A 165 9.01 12.27 0.20
CA GLU A 165 7.55 12.42 0.37
C GLU A 165 7.20 13.85 0.82
N LEU A 166 7.82 14.33 1.91
CA LEU A 166 7.61 15.70 2.41
C LEU A 166 7.89 16.77 1.35
N LYS A 167 9.03 16.67 0.66
CA LYS A 167 9.43 17.67 -0.35
C LYS A 167 8.54 17.66 -1.58
N SER A 168 7.99 16.50 -1.94
CA SER A 168 7.03 16.39 -3.03
C SER A 168 5.66 16.97 -2.68
N GLY A 169 5.34 17.07 -1.38
CA GLY A 169 4.04 17.48 -0.87
C GLY A 169 2.95 16.42 -0.97
N ARG A 170 3.28 15.21 -1.48
CA ARG A 170 2.36 14.08 -1.61
C ARG A 170 2.64 13.09 -0.48
N LEU A 171 2.02 13.32 0.67
CA LEU A 171 2.11 12.44 1.82
C LEU A 171 1.10 11.30 1.72
N GLU A 172 1.58 10.07 1.85
CA GLU A 172 0.73 8.88 1.87
C GLU A 172 1.00 8.03 3.11
N TRP A 173 0.05 7.17 3.48
CA TRP A 173 0.22 6.31 4.65
C TRP A 173 1.21 5.17 4.40
N SER A 174 2.51 5.45 4.49
CA SER A 174 3.60 4.49 4.29
C SER A 174 4.24 4.03 5.63
N PRO A 175 5.15 3.03 5.61
CA PRO A 175 5.84 2.56 6.82
C PRO A 175 6.65 3.63 7.55
N VAL A 176 7.19 4.65 6.87
CA VAL A 176 7.89 5.77 7.54
C VAL A 176 6.99 6.51 8.53
N HIS A 177 5.70 6.67 8.23
CA HIS A 177 4.77 7.35 9.13
C HIS A 177 4.34 6.45 10.30
N LYS A 178 4.13 5.15 10.06
CA LYS A 178 3.53 4.23 11.04
C LYS A 178 4.54 3.55 11.97
N SER A 179 5.82 3.47 11.58
CA SER A 179 6.84 2.71 12.31
C SER A 179 7.37 3.49 13.52
N GLU A 180 7.13 2.99 14.73
CA GLU A 180 7.74 3.56 15.94
C GLU A 180 9.27 3.53 15.88
N LYS A 181 9.85 2.47 15.29
CA LYS A 181 11.30 2.36 15.10
C LYS A 181 11.83 3.52 14.25
N PHE A 182 11.13 3.85 13.15
CA PHE A 182 11.49 4.97 12.29
C PHE A 182 11.58 6.28 13.09
N TRP A 183 10.53 6.61 13.85
CA TRP A 183 10.49 7.86 14.61
C TRP A 183 11.52 7.92 15.73
N ARG A 184 11.77 6.79 16.40
CA ARG A 184 12.81 6.70 17.43
C ARG A 184 14.20 6.99 16.86
N GLU A 185 14.48 6.54 15.64
CA GLU A 185 15.77 6.73 14.98
C GLU A 185 15.90 8.11 14.31
N ASN A 186 14.81 8.64 13.75
CA ASN A 186 14.87 9.75 12.80
C ASN A 186 14.22 11.06 13.27
N ALA A 187 13.45 11.09 14.36
CA ALA A 187 12.75 12.32 14.78
C ALA A 187 13.68 13.52 14.95
N VAL A 188 14.88 13.31 15.50
CA VAL A 188 15.89 14.38 15.69
C VAL A 188 16.40 14.94 14.37
N ARG A 189 16.42 14.13 13.31
CA ARG A 189 16.92 14.52 11.98
C ARG A 189 16.03 15.57 11.30
N LEU A 190 14.77 15.72 11.71
CA LEU A 190 13.90 16.81 11.23
C LEU A 190 14.41 18.20 11.65
N ASN A 191 15.36 18.27 12.59
CA ASN A 191 16.01 19.52 13.02
C ASN A 191 17.18 19.93 12.10
N GLU A 192 17.63 19.03 11.22
CA GLU A 192 18.72 19.31 10.28
C GLU A 192 18.34 20.45 9.32
N LYS A 193 19.37 21.07 8.72
CA LYS A 193 19.22 22.16 7.73
C LYS A 193 18.29 23.28 8.20
N ASN A 194 18.43 23.66 9.47
CA ASN A 194 17.60 24.70 10.10
C ASN A 194 16.09 24.34 10.02
N TYR A 195 15.76 23.13 10.45
CA TYR A 195 14.39 22.62 10.52
C TYR A 195 13.67 22.63 9.15
N GLU A 196 14.39 22.38 8.05
CA GLU A 196 13.85 22.44 6.68
C GLU A 196 12.62 21.53 6.54
N LEU A 197 12.76 20.25 6.88
CA LEU A 197 11.68 19.28 6.76
C LEU A 197 10.50 19.61 7.69
N LEU A 198 10.78 20.09 8.90
CA LEU A 198 9.72 20.46 9.85
C LEU A 198 8.94 21.71 9.39
N LYS A 199 9.62 22.66 8.73
CA LYS A 199 8.98 23.80 8.09
C LYS A 199 8.11 23.37 6.92
N ILE A 200 8.58 22.43 6.08
CA ILE A 200 7.79 21.86 4.99
C ILE A 200 6.54 21.16 5.54
N LEU A 201 6.70 20.29 6.55
CA LEU A 201 5.59 19.60 7.22
C LEU A 201 4.55 20.59 7.77
N THR A 202 5.01 21.66 8.43
CA THR A 202 4.12 22.71 8.96
C THR A 202 3.44 23.48 7.83
N LYS A 203 4.14 23.72 6.71
CA LYS A 203 3.57 24.38 5.54
C LYS A 203 2.48 23.53 4.89
N LEU A 204 2.66 22.21 4.80
CA LEU A 204 1.63 21.30 4.29
C LEU A 204 0.35 21.36 5.13
N LEU A 205 0.47 21.44 6.47
CA LEU A 205 -0.68 21.67 7.36
C LEU A 205 -1.38 23.01 7.12
N GLU A 206 -0.68 24.02 6.60
CA GLU A 206 -1.25 25.35 6.36
C GLU A 206 -1.95 25.45 4.99
N VAL A 207 -1.42 24.82 3.94
CA VAL A 207 -1.85 25.08 2.55
C VAL A 207 -2.50 23.89 1.84
N SER A 208 -2.42 22.68 2.40
CA SER A 208 -3.04 21.53 1.77
C SER A 208 -4.53 21.49 2.05
N ASP A 209 -5.33 21.28 1.00
CA ASP A 209 -6.76 20.96 1.11
C ASP A 209 -7.01 19.44 1.02
N ASP A 210 -5.98 18.63 0.75
CA ASP A 210 -6.07 17.18 0.70
C ASP A 210 -6.19 16.60 2.12
N PRO A 211 -7.33 15.95 2.48
CA PRO A 211 -7.53 15.36 3.79
C PRO A 211 -6.49 14.30 4.15
N GLN A 212 -5.99 13.54 3.17
CA GLN A 212 -4.97 12.52 3.40
C GLN A 212 -3.64 13.16 3.83
N VAL A 213 -3.20 14.18 3.11
CA VAL A 213 -1.97 14.91 3.43
C VAL A 213 -2.08 15.58 4.80
N LEU A 214 -3.20 16.22 5.09
CA LEU A 214 -3.45 16.85 6.39
C LEU A 214 -3.44 15.83 7.55
N ALA A 215 -4.06 14.66 7.36
CA ALA A 215 -4.09 13.61 8.37
C ALA A 215 -2.69 13.06 8.67
N VAL A 216 -1.90 12.76 7.63
CA VAL A 216 -0.51 12.28 7.79
C VAL A 216 0.36 13.38 8.40
N ALA A 217 0.25 14.62 7.94
CA ALA A 217 1.05 15.72 8.45
C ALA A 217 0.76 16.00 9.94
N ALA A 218 -0.52 15.97 10.34
CA ALA A 218 -0.91 16.12 11.74
C ALA A 218 -0.35 14.99 12.60
N HIS A 219 -0.45 13.75 12.13
CA HIS A 219 0.11 12.58 12.78
C HIS A 219 1.62 12.74 13.03
N ASP A 220 2.37 13.12 11.99
CA ASP A 220 3.81 13.26 12.02
C ASP A 220 4.30 14.35 12.99
N VAL A 221 3.58 15.47 13.10
CA VAL A 221 3.86 16.48 14.12
C VAL A 221 3.76 15.87 15.52
N GLY A 222 2.75 15.04 15.74
CA GLY A 222 2.57 14.31 16.99
C GLY A 222 3.73 13.34 17.28
N GLU A 223 4.13 12.54 16.29
CA GLU A 223 5.23 11.57 16.45
C GLU A 223 6.59 12.23 16.65
N TYR A 224 6.89 13.31 15.92
CA TYR A 224 8.09 14.12 16.13
C TYR A 224 8.17 14.62 17.58
N VAL A 225 7.08 15.19 18.10
CA VAL A 225 7.03 15.73 19.47
C VAL A 225 7.15 14.63 20.53
N ARG A 226 6.52 13.49 20.29
CA ARG A 226 6.60 12.32 21.18
C ARG A 226 8.03 11.82 21.33
N HIS A 227 8.76 11.73 20.21
CA HIS A 227 10.12 11.21 20.17
C HIS A 227 11.20 12.28 20.39
N TYR A 228 10.85 13.55 20.28
CA TYR A 228 11.72 14.69 20.58
C TYR A 228 10.96 15.77 21.40
N PRO A 229 10.84 15.62 22.73
CA PRO A 229 10.04 16.51 23.57
C PRO A 229 10.42 18.00 23.50
N ARG A 230 11.69 18.31 23.21
CA ARG A 230 12.17 19.70 23.00
C ARG A 230 11.57 20.34 21.74
N GLY A 231 11.15 19.51 20.78
CA GLY A 231 10.49 19.91 19.55
C GLY A 231 9.17 20.64 19.75
N LYS A 232 8.52 20.52 20.91
CA LYS A 232 7.30 21.28 21.24
C LYS A 232 7.47 22.78 21.08
N ARG A 233 8.58 23.32 21.59
CA ARG A 233 8.89 24.76 21.46
C ARG A 233 9.09 25.15 20.00
N VAL A 234 9.69 24.26 19.21
CA VAL A 234 9.93 24.50 17.78
C VAL A 234 8.61 24.51 17.01
N ILE A 235 7.74 23.52 17.23
CA ILE A 235 6.39 23.46 16.62
C ILE A 235 5.56 24.69 17.00
N GLU A 236 5.66 25.16 18.23
CA GLU A 236 4.99 26.39 18.67
C GLU A 236 5.53 27.63 17.96
N GLN A 237 6.86 27.76 17.82
CA GLN A 237 7.50 28.86 17.07
C GLN A 237 7.16 28.84 15.57
N LEU A 238 6.98 27.66 14.99
CA LEU A 238 6.58 27.50 13.59
C LEU A 238 5.07 27.68 13.36
N GLY A 239 4.28 27.90 14.42
CA GLY A 239 2.81 28.02 14.34
C GLY A 239 2.07 26.69 14.17
N GLY A 240 2.79 25.56 14.09
CA GLY A 240 2.20 24.23 13.87
C GLY A 240 1.20 23.81 14.95
N LYS A 241 1.40 24.25 16.21
CA LYS A 241 0.45 23.98 17.30
C LYS A 241 -0.94 24.54 17.00
N GLN A 242 -1.03 25.78 16.51
CA GLN A 242 -2.30 26.40 16.16
C GLN A 242 -2.94 25.74 14.94
N LEU A 243 -2.14 25.38 13.94
CA LEU A 243 -2.62 24.68 12.74
C LEU A 243 -3.25 23.33 13.10
N VAL A 244 -2.57 22.50 13.87
CA VAL A 244 -3.11 21.19 14.30
C VAL A 244 -4.36 21.39 15.18
N MET A 245 -4.40 22.41 16.04
CA MET A 245 -5.61 22.72 16.83
C MET A 245 -6.81 23.11 15.95
N ASN A 246 -6.58 23.88 14.88
CA ASN A 246 -7.64 24.23 13.93
C ASN A 246 -8.17 22.97 13.23
N HIS A 247 -7.27 22.07 12.80
CA HIS A 247 -7.61 20.81 12.12
C HIS A 247 -8.38 19.80 12.98
N MET A 248 -8.44 19.95 14.31
CA MET A 248 -9.33 19.17 15.16
C MET A 248 -10.82 19.37 14.84
N HIS A 249 -11.16 20.44 14.12
CA HIS A 249 -12.52 20.79 13.71
C HIS A 249 -12.76 20.58 12.20
N HIS A 250 -11.83 19.93 11.50
CA HIS A 250 -11.95 19.65 10.07
C HIS A 250 -13.18 18.78 9.76
N GLU A 251 -13.75 18.86 8.55
CA GLU A 251 -14.94 18.07 8.20
C GLU A 251 -14.62 16.57 8.13
N ASP A 252 -13.46 16.24 7.55
CA ASP A 252 -12.93 14.88 7.47
C ASP A 252 -12.61 14.28 8.86
N GLN A 253 -13.09 13.06 9.11
CA GLN A 253 -12.93 12.37 10.38
C GLN A 253 -11.48 11.96 10.67
N GLN A 254 -10.72 11.58 9.65
CA GLN A 254 -9.34 11.13 9.79
C GLN A 254 -8.41 12.30 10.12
N VAL A 255 -8.63 13.46 9.51
CA VAL A 255 -7.91 14.70 9.86
C VAL A 255 -8.16 15.06 11.31
N ARG A 256 -9.42 15.13 11.74
CA ARG A 256 -9.77 15.46 13.15
C ARG A 256 -9.13 14.50 14.15
N TYR A 257 -9.19 13.21 13.85
CA TYR A 257 -8.64 12.17 14.72
C TYR A 257 -7.13 12.34 14.91
N ASN A 258 -6.37 12.49 13.81
CA ASN A 258 -4.91 12.64 13.88
C ASN A 258 -4.50 13.98 14.50
N ALA A 259 -5.22 15.05 14.20
CA ALA A 259 -5.02 16.35 14.81
C ALA A 259 -5.24 16.31 16.33
N LEU A 260 -6.31 15.66 16.80
CA LEU A 260 -6.58 15.50 18.22
C LEU A 260 -5.46 14.75 18.95
N LEU A 261 -4.99 13.64 18.38
CA LEU A 261 -3.87 12.87 18.95
C LEU A 261 -2.57 13.69 18.98
N ALA A 262 -2.30 14.46 17.95
CA ALA A 262 -1.12 15.32 17.89
C ALA A 262 -1.18 16.44 18.95
N VAL A 263 -2.34 17.06 19.16
CA VAL A 263 -2.54 18.03 20.25
C VAL A 263 -2.35 17.37 21.62
N GLN A 264 -2.88 16.17 21.84
CA GLN A 264 -2.65 15.44 23.10
C GLN A 264 -1.14 15.20 23.35
N LYS A 265 -0.38 14.82 22.32
CA LYS A 265 1.09 14.64 22.41
C LYS A 265 1.82 15.97 22.69
N LEU A 266 1.35 17.07 22.12
CA LEU A 266 1.90 18.41 22.37
C LEU A 266 1.69 18.88 23.82
N MET A 267 0.53 18.58 24.42
CA MET A 267 0.13 19.09 25.73
C MET A 267 0.70 18.30 26.92
N VAL A 268 1.05 17.02 26.73
CA VAL A 268 1.48 16.15 27.83
C VAL A 268 2.98 16.27 28.07
N HIS A 269 3.42 16.58 29.30
CA HIS A 269 4.85 16.78 29.59
C HIS A 269 5.72 15.52 29.47
N ASN A 270 5.18 14.32 29.74
CA ASN A 270 5.83 13.01 29.58
C ASN A 270 4.83 12.01 28.97
N TRP A 271 5.14 11.50 27.78
CA TRP A 271 4.41 10.41 27.10
C TRP A 271 5.15 9.09 27.27
#